data_AF-W9CGS8-F1
#
_entry.id   AF-W9CGS8-F1
#
_cell.length_a   1.000
_cell.length_b   1.000
_cell.length_c   1.000
_cell.angle_alpha   90.00
_cell.angle_beta   90.00
_cell.angle_gamma   90.00
#
_symmetry.space_group_name_H-M   'P 1'
#
loop_
_entity.id
_entity.type
_entity.pdbx_description
1 polymer ?
#
loop_
_entity_poly.entity_id
_entity_poly.type
_entity_poly.pdbx_seq_one_letter_code
_entity_poly.pdbx_strand_id
1 'polypeptide(L)'
;MALSGATSGGRRREARLLSRPGGIHTLEVPEGLEEMVTLFHVRGAYIYVDPDGNPVGVEDVFTKLASAKAHYEKVGLRADFVDQFIR
;
A
#
# COMPACT_ATOMS: atom_id res chain seq x y z
N MET A 1 -11.60 -0.02 5.64
CA MET A 1 -12.20 -0.72 4.49
C MET A 1 -11.56 -2.07 4.52
N ALA A 2 -12.18 -3.01 5.22
CA ALA A 2 -11.69 -4.37 5.25
C ALA A 2 -11.66 -4.88 3.81
N LEU A 3 -10.46 -5.21 3.31
CA LEU A 3 -10.34 -5.94 2.05
C LEU A 3 -10.69 -7.38 2.35
N SER A 4 -11.94 -7.78 2.11
CA SER A 4 -12.29 -9.19 1.99
C SER A 4 -11.84 -9.70 0.61
N GLY A 5 -10.53 -9.71 0.41
CA GLY A 5 -9.88 -10.07 -0.84
C GLY A 5 -8.70 -11.01 -0.60
N ALA A 6 -8.89 -12.03 0.22
CA ALA A 6 -7.84 -13.00 0.47
C ALA A 6 -8.44 -14.42 0.44
N THR A 7 -7.68 -15.37 -0.10
CA THR A 7 -8.15 -16.73 -0.39
C THR A 7 -7.19 -17.78 0.11
N SER A 8 -7.71 -18.75 0.87
CA SER A 8 -7.11 -20.06 1.01
C SER A 8 -7.54 -20.91 -0.20
N GLY A 9 -6.60 -21.61 -0.84
CA GLY A 9 -6.92 -22.58 -1.89
C GLY A 9 -7.10 -22.01 -3.32
N GLY A 10 -6.06 -21.36 -3.85
CA GLY A 10 -5.75 -21.36 -5.29
C GLY A 10 -6.65 -20.60 -6.28
N ARG A 11 -7.80 -20.05 -5.86
CA ARG A 11 -8.66 -19.22 -6.75
C ARG A 11 -8.60 -17.75 -6.38
N ARG A 12 -7.98 -16.92 -7.23
CA ARG A 12 -7.96 -15.45 -7.08
C ARG A 12 -9.39 -14.89 -7.18
N ARG A 13 -9.82 -14.10 -6.20
CA ARG A 13 -11.06 -13.33 -6.27
C ARG A 13 -10.76 -11.91 -6.74
N GLU A 14 -11.49 -11.45 -7.75
CA GLU A 14 -11.37 -10.09 -8.26
C GLU A 14 -12.41 -9.20 -7.58
N ALA A 15 -11.94 -8.13 -6.94
CA ALA A 15 -12.78 -7.10 -6.33
C ALA A 15 -12.21 -5.73 -6.68
N ARG A 16 -13.09 -4.78 -7.00
CA ARG A 16 -12.72 -3.38 -7.27
C ARG A 16 -13.34 -2.47 -6.24
N LEU A 17 -12.52 -1.62 -5.64
CA LEU A 17 -12.91 -0.73 -4.55
C LEU A 17 -12.47 0.69 -4.86
N LEU A 18 -13.29 1.66 -4.45
CA LEU A 18 -13.01 3.07 -4.60
C LEU A 18 -13.13 3.76 -3.23
N SER A 19 -12.03 4.33 -2.75
CA SER A 19 -12.03 5.11 -1.51
C SER A 19 -12.36 6.57 -1.79
N ARG A 20 -13.25 7.15 -0.97
CA ARG A 20 -13.55 8.57 -1.03
C ARG A 20 -12.37 9.40 -0.49
N PRO A 21 -12.06 10.56 -1.08
CA PRO A 21 -11.10 11.50 -0.49
C PRO A 21 -11.49 11.84 0.96
N GLY A 22 -10.50 11.90 1.86
CA GLY A 22 -10.73 12.13 3.30
C GLY A 22 -11.32 10.94 4.06
N GLY A 23 -11.62 9.81 3.40
CA GLY A 23 -12.10 8.61 4.07
C GLY A 23 -11.00 7.90 4.85
N ILE A 24 -11.13 7.84 6.17
CA ILE A 24 -10.24 7.06 7.05
C ILE A 24 -10.60 5.58 6.93
N HIS A 25 -9.60 4.74 6.71
CA HIS A 25 -9.81 3.30 6.58
C HIS A 25 -8.57 2.50 6.97
N THR A 26 -8.82 1.38 7.66
CA THR A 26 -7.80 0.36 7.91
C THR A 26 -7.82 -0.67 6.78
N LEU A 27 -6.62 -1.07 6.35
CA LEU A 27 -6.35 -2.19 5.45
C LEU A 27 -6.01 -3.42 6.28
N GLU A 28 -6.70 -4.54 6.05
CA GLU A 28 -6.52 -5.77 6.84
C GLU A 28 -6.50 -6.98 5.90
N VAL A 29 -5.61 -7.93 6.18
CA VAL A 29 -5.63 -9.27 5.58
C VAL A 29 -6.32 -10.19 6.58
N PRO A 30 -7.47 -10.80 6.24
CA PRO A 30 -8.19 -11.68 7.16
C PRO A 30 -7.35 -12.88 7.58
N GLU A 31 -7.66 -13.42 8.76
CA GLU A 31 -6.98 -14.61 9.31
C GLU A 31 -7.12 -15.84 8.41
N GLY A 32 -6.10 -16.70 8.42
CA GLY A 32 -6.07 -17.95 7.65
C GLY A 32 -5.64 -17.79 6.19
N LEU A 33 -5.13 -16.60 5.82
CA LEU A 33 -4.76 -16.23 4.47
C LEU A 33 -3.28 -15.85 4.44
N GLU A 34 -2.54 -16.47 3.52
CA GLU A 34 -1.07 -16.32 3.45
C GLU A 34 -0.68 -14.97 2.83
N GLU A 35 -1.37 -14.55 1.76
CA GLU A 35 -1.05 -13.34 1.04
C GLU A 35 -2.29 -12.62 0.49
N MET A 36 -2.14 -11.32 0.31
CA MET A 36 -3.04 -10.48 -0.46
C MET A 36 -2.21 -9.66 -1.45
N VAL A 37 -2.52 -9.78 -2.73
CA VAL A 37 -1.90 -8.96 -3.78
C VAL A 37 -2.96 -8.03 -4.35
N THR A 38 -2.72 -6.72 -4.21
CA THR A 38 -3.67 -5.68 -4.62
C THR A 38 -2.95 -4.60 -5.41
N LEU A 39 -3.53 -4.19 -6.54
CA LEU A 39 -3.09 -3.02 -7.29
C LEU A 39 -3.78 -1.76 -6.76
N PHE A 40 -3.00 -0.78 -6.33
CA PHE A 40 -3.51 0.52 -5.91
C PHE A 40 -3.15 1.62 -6.91
N HIS A 41 -4.12 2.44 -7.25
CA HIS A 41 -3.88 3.76 -7.83
C HIS A 41 -4.16 4.82 -6.76
N VAL A 42 -3.09 5.32 -6.16
CA VAL A 42 -3.15 6.24 -5.02
C VAL A 42 -2.97 7.67 -5.50
N ARG A 43 -3.78 8.59 -4.97
CA ARG A 43 -3.62 10.03 -5.19
C ARG A 43 -3.46 10.73 -3.85
N GLY A 44 -2.44 11.58 -3.75
CA GLY A 44 -2.11 12.31 -2.52
C GLY A 44 -1.22 11.51 -1.56
N ALA A 45 -1.14 12.00 -0.32
CA ALA A 45 -0.37 11.39 0.76
C ALA A 45 -1.26 10.49 1.64
N TYR A 46 -0.62 9.56 2.34
CA TYR A 46 -1.21 8.83 3.45
C TYR A 46 -0.97 9.60 4.74
N ILE A 47 -2.05 9.87 5.47
CA ILE A 47 -1.99 10.42 6.83
C ILE A 47 -2.37 9.27 7.75
N TYR A 48 -1.39 8.80 8.53
CA TYR A 48 -1.63 7.80 9.56
C TYR A 48 -2.26 8.50 10.76
N VAL A 49 -3.28 7.87 11.33
CA VAL A 49 -4.01 8.38 12.49
C VAL A 49 -4.04 7.35 13.61
N ASP A 50 -4.13 7.82 14.84
CA ASP A 50 -4.43 6.99 16.01
C ASP A 50 -5.94 6.60 16.05
N PRO A 51 -6.38 5.77 17.02
CA PRO A 51 -7.79 5.39 17.15
C PRO A 51 -8.77 6.56 17.35
N ASP A 52 -8.29 7.70 17.87
CA ASP A 52 -9.08 8.91 18.09
C ASP A 52 -9.10 9.82 16.85
N GLY A 53 -8.37 9.45 15.79
CA GLY A 53 -8.29 10.18 14.52
C GLY A 53 -7.22 11.27 14.50
N ASN A 54 -6.34 11.35 15.50
CA ASN A 54 -5.26 12.33 15.50
C ASN A 54 -4.14 11.90 14.55
N PRO A 55 -3.58 12.80 13.73
CA PRO A 55 -2.45 12.49 12.85
C PRO A 55 -1.20 12.10 13.65
N VAL A 56 -0.63 10.93 13.31
CA VAL A 56 0.62 10.42 13.91
C VAL A 56 1.77 10.31 12.89
N GLY A 57 1.48 10.46 11.59
CA GLY A 57 2.50 10.40 10.57
C GLY A 57 1.97 10.72 9.18
N VAL A 58 2.89 11.04 8.27
CA VAL A 58 2.60 11.32 6.86
C VAL A 58 3.56 10.53 5.98
N GLU A 59 3.03 9.92 4.93
CA GLU A 59 3.79 9.26 3.88
C GLU A 59 3.31 9.73 2.51
N ASP A 60 4.21 10.29 1.71
CA ASP A 60 3.92 10.84 0.39
C ASP A 60 4.71 10.11 -0.71
N VAL A 61 4.69 10.65 -1.93
CA VAL A 61 5.41 10.06 -3.06
C VAL A 61 6.93 10.09 -2.87
N PHE A 62 7.48 11.09 -2.18
CA PHE A 62 8.91 11.24 -1.99
C PHE A 62 9.43 10.27 -0.94
N THR A 63 8.72 10.11 0.19
CA THR A 63 9.08 9.12 1.21
C THR A 63 8.95 7.70 0.67
N LYS A 64 7.91 7.41 -0.13
CA LYS A 64 7.76 6.12 -0.84
C LYS A 64 8.90 5.88 -1.83
N LEU A 65 9.27 6.89 -2.62
CA LEU A 65 10.38 6.79 -3.57
C LEU A 65 11.70 6.50 -2.85
N ALA A 66 11.99 7.21 -1.75
CA ALA A 66 13.18 6.97 -0.94
C ALA A 66 13.21 5.54 -0.37
N SER A 67 12.08 5.05 0.15
CA SER A 67 11.94 3.68 0.66
C SER A 67 12.16 2.64 -0.44
N ALA A 68 11.57 2.83 -1.62
CA ALA A 68 11.77 1.96 -2.77
C ALA A 68 13.24 1.92 -3.20
N LYS A 69 13.89 3.08 -3.35
CA LYS A 69 15.32 3.17 -3.71
C LYS A 69 16.21 2.44 -2.72
N ALA A 70 15.99 2.65 -1.41
CA ALA A 70 16.74 1.97 -0.36
C ALA A 70 16.54 0.45 -0.40
N HIS A 71 15.31 -0.01 -0.64
CA HIS A 71 15.02 -1.44 -0.77
C HIS A 71 15.73 -2.04 -1.99
N TYR A 72 15.63 -1.40 -3.16
CA TYR A 72 16.25 -1.89 -4.39
C TYR A 72 17.78 -1.93 -4.33
N GLU A 73 18.41 -0.97 -3.66
CA GLU A 73 19.84 -1.02 -3.36
C GLU A 73 20.18 -2.26 -2.52
N LYS A 74 19.43 -2.51 -1.45
CA LYS A 74 19.65 -3.63 -0.52
C LYS A 74 19.52 -5.00 -1.19
N VAL A 75 18.62 -5.15 -2.17
CA VAL A 75 18.40 -6.43 -2.88
C VAL A 75 19.25 -6.57 -4.15
N GLY A 76 20.17 -5.63 -4.43
CA GLY A 76 21.11 -5.72 -5.54
C GLY A 76 20.58 -5.22 -6.89
N LEU A 77 19.43 -4.55 -6.93
CA LEU A 77 18.85 -3.96 -8.13
C LEU A 77 19.30 -2.52 -8.40
N ARG A 78 19.99 -1.91 -7.42
CA ARG A 78 20.47 -0.51 -7.41
C ARG A 78 19.34 0.51 -7.32
N ALA A 79 19.62 1.63 -6.64
CA ALA A 79 18.64 2.70 -6.44
C ALA A 79 18.15 3.38 -7.74
N ASP A 80 18.99 3.44 -8.78
CA ASP A 80 18.65 4.07 -10.06
C ASP A 80 17.63 3.28 -10.88
N PHE A 81 17.42 1.99 -10.59
CA PHE A 81 16.36 1.21 -11.22
C PHE A 81 14.97 1.81 -11.00
N VAL A 82 14.74 2.49 -9.88
CA VAL A 82 13.42 3.07 -9.56
C VAL A 82 13.08 4.26 -10.46
N ASP A 83 14.09 4.97 -10.95
CA ASP A 83 13.89 6.21 -11.71
C ASP A 83 13.15 5.98 -13.02
N GLN A 84 13.19 4.75 -13.56
CA GLN A 84 12.43 4.37 -14.76
C GLN A 84 10.90 4.40 -14.58
N PHE A 85 10.40 4.43 -13.33
CA PHE A 85 8.96 4.44 -13.03
C PHE A 85 8.39 5.85 -12.81
N ILE A 86 9.24 6.89 -12.78
CA ILE A 86 8.82 8.29 -12.58
C ILE A 86 8.26 8.85 -13.90
N ARG A 87 7.10 9.50 -13.86
CA ARG A 87 6.38 10.06 -15.02
C ARG A 87 5.84 11.45 -14.72
#